data_AF-A0A366DSL4-F1
#
_entry.id   AF-A0A366DSL4-F1
#
_cell.length_a   1.000
_cell.length_b   1.000
_cell.length_c   1.000
_cell.angle_alpha   90.00
_cell.angle_beta   90.00
_cell.angle_gamma   90.00
#
_symmetry.space_group_name_H-M   'P 1'
#
loop_
_entity.id
_entity.type
_entity.pdbx_description
1 polymer ?
#
loop_
_entity_poly.entity_id
_entity_poly.type
_entity_poly.pdbx_seq_one_letter_code
_entity_poly.pdbx_strand_id
1 'polypeptide(L)'
;MKEDETCKLRCVKTTVNMVWIGDTLGLIHAACLCSLIRLGHDVVPHAYGRPHDTPDGVRLFDAGKLMREAEVEVFKRHNLLAYAFDIYRYRSQREGMGLYVDCDVFCLESFADEEYVFTWESGHLIANGILKNPHDSELLRRILKDSENPHFIPPLVAI
;
A
#
# COMPACT_ATOMS: atom_id res chain seq x y z
N MET A 1 14.98 -39.04 -16.25
CA MET A 1 13.75 -38.32 -15.88
C MET A 1 14.18 -37.22 -14.93
N LYS A 2 14.14 -35.96 -15.41
CA LYS A 2 14.47 -34.80 -14.59
C LYS A 2 13.21 -34.47 -13.77
N GLU A 3 13.36 -34.38 -12.46
CA GLU A 3 12.32 -33.88 -11.58
C GLU A 3 12.02 -32.42 -11.95
N ASP A 4 10.75 -32.14 -12.19
CA ASP A 4 10.21 -30.82 -12.51
C ASP A 4 10.15 -30.03 -11.20
N GLU A 5 11.11 -29.11 -11.02
CA GLU A 5 11.17 -28.12 -9.93
C GLU A 5 10.13 -27.01 -10.13
N THR A 6 8.86 -27.37 -10.32
CA THR A 6 7.77 -26.39 -10.33
C THR A 6 7.53 -25.91 -8.89
N CYS A 7 8.22 -24.83 -8.56
CA CYS A 7 7.87 -23.77 -7.62
C CYS A 7 6.78 -24.14 -6.59
N LYS A 8 7.17 -24.81 -5.50
CA LYS A 8 6.37 -24.77 -4.26
C LYS A 8 6.50 -23.37 -3.70
N LEU A 9 5.70 -22.42 -4.20
CA LEU A 9 5.41 -21.17 -3.51
C LEU A 9 4.84 -21.56 -2.15
N ARG A 10 5.71 -21.58 -1.14
CA ARG A 10 5.28 -21.62 0.25
C ARG A 10 4.38 -20.41 0.41
N CYS A 11 3.11 -20.63 0.74
CA CYS A 11 2.18 -19.58 1.08
C CYS A 11 2.74 -18.85 2.32
N VAL A 12 3.49 -17.77 2.09
CA VAL A 12 4.02 -16.97 3.19
C VAL A 12 2.95 -16.00 3.63
N LYS A 13 2.46 -16.22 4.85
CA LYS A 13 1.52 -15.31 5.49
C LYS A 13 2.21 -13.99 5.80
N THR A 14 1.90 -12.98 5.01
CA THR A 14 2.35 -11.59 5.18
C THR A 14 1.20 -10.68 5.62
N THR A 15 1.52 -9.64 6.39
CA THR A 15 0.58 -8.54 6.69
C THR A 15 0.54 -7.59 5.51
N VAL A 16 -0.65 -7.36 4.97
CA VAL A 16 -0.89 -6.53 3.78
C VAL A 16 -1.74 -5.34 4.17
N ASN A 17 -1.21 -4.14 3.99
CA ASN A 17 -1.84 -2.88 4.37
C ASN A 17 -2.29 -2.12 3.13
N MET A 18 -3.39 -1.39 3.26
CA MET A 18 -3.97 -0.59 2.18
C MET A 18 -4.80 0.53 2.79
N VAL A 19 -4.92 1.67 2.12
CA VAL A 19 -5.76 2.78 2.61
C VAL A 19 -7.04 2.90 1.77
N TRP A 20 -8.16 3.13 2.46
CA TRP A 20 -9.44 3.43 1.84
C TRP A 20 -10.09 4.67 2.45
N ILE A 21 -10.62 5.54 1.60
CA ILE A 21 -11.34 6.74 1.99
C ILE A 21 -12.76 6.64 1.44
N GLY A 22 -13.72 6.44 2.34
CA GLY A 22 -15.12 6.33 1.97
C GLY A 22 -15.84 5.33 2.86
N ASP A 23 -17.16 5.37 2.78
CA ASP A 23 -18.07 4.48 3.52
C ASP A 23 -18.33 3.15 2.80
N THR A 24 -17.92 3.01 1.54
CA THR A 24 -18.20 1.85 0.69
C THR A 24 -16.97 1.54 -0.16
N LEU A 25 -16.49 0.30 -0.16
CA LEU A 25 -15.38 -0.17 -1.00
C LEU A 25 -15.83 -0.33 -2.46
N GLY A 26 -17.00 -0.92 -2.67
CA GLY A 26 -17.47 -1.35 -3.96
C GLY A 26 -16.94 -2.73 -4.36
N LEU A 27 -17.64 -3.35 -5.32
CA LEU A 27 -17.44 -4.76 -5.69
C LEU A 27 -16.00 -5.09 -6.11
N ILE A 28 -15.34 -4.19 -6.84
CA ILE A 28 -13.98 -4.41 -7.36
C ILE A 28 -12.98 -4.44 -6.20
N HIS A 29 -12.97 -3.41 -5.35
CA HIS A 29 -12.05 -3.35 -4.21
C HIS A 29 -12.33 -4.48 -3.21
N ALA A 30 -13.59 -4.76 -2.89
CA ALA A 30 -13.97 -5.89 -2.04
C ALA A 30 -13.46 -7.24 -2.61
N ALA A 31 -13.55 -7.44 -3.93
CA ALA A 31 -13.00 -8.63 -4.59
C ALA A 31 -11.46 -8.71 -4.49
N CYS A 32 -10.77 -7.58 -4.60
CA CYS A 32 -9.32 -7.49 -4.43
C CYS A 32 -8.90 -7.87 -3.01
N LEU A 33 -9.55 -7.31 -1.97
CA LEU A 33 -9.31 -7.69 -0.58
C LEU A 33 -9.56 -9.19 -0.36
N CYS A 34 -10.67 -9.73 -0.87
CA CYS A 34 -10.98 -11.15 -0.80
C CYS A 34 -9.92 -12.04 -1.47
N SER A 35 -9.28 -11.59 -2.56
CA SER A 35 -8.23 -12.35 -3.24
C SER A 35 -7.01 -12.56 -2.34
N LEU A 36 -6.62 -11.52 -1.59
CA LEU A 36 -5.52 -11.57 -0.63
C LEU A 36 -5.83 -12.47 0.57
N ILE A 37 -7.06 -12.40 1.09
CA ILE A 37 -7.53 -13.28 2.18
C ILE A 37 -7.51 -14.75 1.75
N ARG A 38 -7.94 -15.06 0.52
CA ARG A 38 -7.92 -16.43 -0.03
C ARG A 38 -6.51 -17.00 -0.13
N LEU A 39 -5.51 -16.15 -0.34
CA LEU A 39 -4.10 -16.50 -0.34
C LEU A 39 -3.49 -16.54 1.08
N GLY A 40 -4.31 -16.41 2.13
CA GLY A 40 -3.88 -16.58 3.53
C GLY A 40 -3.19 -15.37 4.15
N HIS A 41 -3.15 -14.22 3.47
CA HIS A 41 -2.56 -12.99 3.98
C HIS A 41 -3.38 -12.38 5.13
N ASP A 42 -2.72 -11.68 6.07
CA ASP A 42 -3.40 -10.87 7.07
C ASP A 42 -3.69 -9.49 6.47
N VAL A 43 -4.92 -9.30 5.99
CA VAL A 43 -5.33 -8.11 5.24
C VAL A 43 -5.82 -7.03 6.19
N VAL A 44 -5.19 -5.85 6.10
CA VAL A 44 -5.39 -4.73 7.02
C VAL A 44 -5.79 -3.46 6.26
N PRO A 45 -7.08 -3.27 5.96
CA PRO A 45 -7.57 -2.02 5.41
C PRO A 45 -7.52 -0.91 6.46
N HIS A 46 -6.94 0.22 6.08
CA HIS A 46 -6.85 1.42 6.89
C HIS A 46 -7.96 2.37 6.45
N ALA A 47 -8.85 2.72 7.37
CA ALA A 47 -9.97 3.61 7.09
C ALA A 47 -10.31 4.46 8.32
N TYR A 48 -10.99 5.59 8.12
CA TYR A 48 -11.48 6.44 9.21
C TYR A 48 -12.76 5.90 9.87
N GLY A 49 -13.47 5.03 9.16
CA GLY A 49 -14.60 4.26 9.65
C GLY A 49 -14.67 2.93 8.90
N ARG A 50 -15.41 1.95 9.42
CA ARG A 50 -15.59 0.65 8.76
C ARG A 50 -16.47 0.83 7.51
N PRO A 51 -15.99 0.54 6.28
CA PRO A 51 -16.85 0.53 5.10
C PRO A 51 -18.01 -0.47 5.24
N HIS A 52 -19.18 -0.15 4.71
CA HIS A 52 -20.41 -0.93 4.83
C HIS A 52 -20.28 -2.35 4.26
N ASP A 53 -19.53 -2.50 3.18
CA ASP A 53 -19.30 -3.74 2.43
C ASP A 53 -17.92 -4.35 2.71
N THR A 54 -17.33 -4.05 3.88
CA THR A 54 -16.06 -4.64 4.32
C THR A 54 -16.14 -6.16 4.33
N PRO A 55 -15.28 -6.87 3.57
CA PRO A 55 -15.25 -8.33 3.57
C PRO A 55 -14.95 -8.92 4.95
N ASP A 56 -15.52 -10.08 5.24
CA ASP A 56 -15.14 -10.85 6.43
C ASP A 56 -13.69 -11.32 6.36
N GLY A 57 -13.03 -11.39 7.52
CA GLY A 57 -11.64 -11.86 7.62
C GLY A 57 -10.57 -10.77 7.52
N VAL A 58 -10.95 -9.51 7.28
CA VAL A 58 -10.01 -8.37 7.37
C VAL A 58 -9.84 -7.89 8.81
N ARG A 59 -8.70 -7.26 9.09
CA ARG A 59 -8.42 -6.56 10.34
C ARG A 59 -8.35 -5.05 10.10
N LEU A 60 -9.29 -4.28 10.62
CA LEU A 60 -9.29 -2.83 10.38
C LEU A 60 -8.22 -2.08 11.19
N PHE A 61 -7.69 -1.03 10.58
CA PHE A 61 -6.81 -0.07 11.22
C PHE A 61 -7.37 1.35 11.06
N ASP A 62 -7.27 2.15 12.12
CA ASP A 62 -7.69 3.55 12.11
C ASP A 62 -6.66 4.41 11.33
N ALA A 63 -7.06 4.85 10.14
CA ALA A 63 -6.21 5.65 9.27
C ALA A 63 -5.76 6.99 9.91
N GLY A 64 -6.56 7.51 10.85
CA GLY A 64 -6.29 8.71 11.64
C GLY A 64 -4.96 8.70 12.38
N LYS A 65 -4.42 7.50 12.65
CA LYS A 65 -3.13 7.32 13.31
C LYS A 65 -1.93 7.66 12.42
N LEU A 66 -2.06 7.56 11.10
CA LEU A 66 -1.00 7.88 10.14
C LEU A 66 -1.22 9.21 9.42
N MET A 67 -2.48 9.54 9.12
CA MET A 67 -2.87 10.76 8.46
C MET A 67 -4.21 11.19 9.05
N ARG A 68 -4.34 12.45 9.47
CA ARG A 68 -5.62 12.92 10.04
C ARG A 68 -6.62 13.14 8.90
N GLU A 69 -7.89 12.91 9.16
CA GLU A 69 -8.95 13.15 8.17
C GLU A 69 -8.95 14.60 7.66
N ALA A 70 -8.70 15.57 8.55
CA ALA A 70 -8.55 16.98 8.19
C ALA A 70 -7.37 17.26 7.22
N GLU A 71 -6.31 16.46 7.26
CA GLU A 71 -5.18 16.54 6.32
C GLU A 71 -5.60 16.02 4.94
N VAL A 72 -6.30 14.87 4.89
CA VAL A 72 -6.87 14.34 3.64
C VAL A 72 -7.82 15.34 2.99
N GLU A 73 -8.67 16.01 3.78
CA GLU A 73 -9.60 17.01 3.28
C GLU A 73 -8.90 18.24 2.67
N VAL A 74 -7.69 18.60 3.13
CA VAL A 74 -6.86 19.63 2.47
C VAL A 74 -6.46 19.14 1.08
N PHE A 75 -5.88 17.94 0.96
CA PHE A 75 -5.49 17.39 -0.34
C PHE A 75 -6.67 17.26 -1.30
N LYS A 76 -7.84 16.82 -0.79
CA LYS A 76 -9.07 16.72 -1.55
C LYS A 76 -9.53 18.06 -2.12
N ARG A 77 -9.54 19.13 -1.31
CA ARG A 77 -9.89 20.49 -1.78
C ARG A 77 -9.00 21.00 -2.90
N HIS A 78 -7.75 20.52 -2.97
CA HIS A 78 -6.79 20.88 -4.01
C HIS A 78 -6.69 19.87 -5.16
N ASN A 79 -7.53 18.83 -5.20
CA ASN A 79 -7.45 17.71 -6.17
C ASN A 79 -6.11 16.95 -6.14
N LEU A 80 -5.51 16.82 -4.96
CA LEU A 80 -4.21 16.18 -4.73
C LEU A 80 -4.32 14.88 -3.92
N LEU A 81 -5.45 14.18 -4.00
CA LEU A 81 -5.66 12.94 -3.23
C LEU A 81 -4.66 11.83 -3.55
N ALA A 82 -4.25 11.69 -4.81
CA ALA A 82 -3.23 10.71 -5.20
C ALA A 82 -1.92 10.92 -4.42
N TYR A 83 -1.52 12.18 -4.25
CA TYR A 83 -0.32 12.53 -3.49
C TYR A 83 -0.49 12.26 -1.98
N ALA A 84 -1.69 12.46 -1.43
CA ALA A 84 -1.99 12.06 -0.05
C ALA A 84 -1.79 10.55 0.16
N PHE A 85 -2.22 9.73 -0.81
CA PHE A 85 -2.00 8.29 -0.76
C PHE A 85 -0.54 7.90 -0.89
N ASP A 86 0.24 8.61 -1.70
CA ASP A 86 1.70 8.39 -1.78
C ASP A 86 2.35 8.64 -0.42
N ILE A 87 2.05 9.77 0.24
CA ILE A 87 2.54 10.06 1.59
C ILE A 87 2.10 8.96 2.57
N TYR A 88 0.83 8.55 2.50
CA TYR A 88 0.27 7.54 3.39
C TYR A 88 1.01 6.20 3.28
N ARG A 89 1.32 5.76 2.04
CA ARG A 89 2.13 4.56 1.77
C ARG A 89 3.45 4.60 2.52
N TYR A 90 4.19 5.70 2.41
CA TYR A 90 5.49 5.84 3.05
C TYR A 90 5.41 5.97 4.57
N ARG A 91 4.39 6.66 5.10
CA ARG A 91 4.14 6.71 6.55
C ARG A 91 3.84 5.31 7.11
N SER A 92 3.09 4.48 6.39
CA SER A 92 2.85 3.08 6.77
C SER A 92 4.14 2.26 6.82
N GLN A 93 5.06 2.47 5.85
CA GLN A 93 6.38 1.82 5.89
C GLN A 93 7.26 2.30 7.06
N ARG A 94 7.19 3.60 7.41
CA ARG A 94 7.91 4.15 8.57
C ARG A 94 7.52 3.48 9.88
N GLU A 95 6.24 3.11 10.02
CA GLU A 95 5.74 2.37 11.18
C GLU A 95 5.97 0.85 11.08
N GLY A 96 6.69 0.36 10.06
CA GLY A 96 7.04 -1.05 9.92
C GLY A 96 5.85 -1.98 9.70
N MET A 97 4.76 -1.47 9.10
CA MET A 97 3.49 -2.22 9.02
C MET A 97 3.51 -3.41 8.05
N GLY A 98 4.54 -3.53 7.20
CA GLY A 98 4.72 -4.63 6.26
C GLY A 98 4.43 -4.23 4.82
N LEU A 99 3.91 -5.17 4.02
CA LEU A 99 3.62 -4.93 2.61
C LEU A 99 2.47 -3.92 2.48
N TYR A 100 2.64 -2.93 1.61
CA TYR A 100 1.57 -2.06 1.16
C TYR A 100 1.08 -2.51 -0.22
N VAL A 101 -0.23 -2.56 -0.41
CA VAL A 101 -0.89 -2.90 -1.68
C VAL A 101 -2.07 -1.96 -1.92
N ASP A 102 -2.25 -1.46 -3.14
CA ASP A 102 -3.41 -0.65 -3.49
C ASP A 102 -4.72 -1.48 -3.43
N CYS A 103 -5.83 -0.81 -3.09
CA CYS A 103 -7.12 -1.48 -2.89
C CYS A 103 -7.68 -2.13 -4.18
N ASP A 104 -7.15 -1.79 -5.35
CA ASP A 104 -7.56 -2.28 -6.67
C ASP A 104 -6.63 -3.37 -7.25
N VAL A 105 -5.74 -3.94 -6.42
CA VAL A 105 -4.89 -5.06 -6.82
C VAL A 105 -5.56 -6.40 -6.56
N PHE A 106 -5.94 -7.09 -7.64
CA PHE A 106 -6.39 -8.48 -7.56
C PHE A 106 -5.20 -9.44 -7.54
N CYS A 107 -5.08 -10.22 -6.47
CA CYS A 107 -3.91 -11.07 -6.23
C CYS A 107 -4.17 -12.50 -6.73
N LEU A 108 -3.34 -12.95 -7.67
CA LEU A 108 -3.43 -14.30 -8.25
C LEU A 108 -2.54 -15.32 -7.51
N GLU A 109 -1.43 -14.85 -6.93
CA GLU A 109 -0.42 -15.67 -6.26
C GLU A 109 0.18 -14.91 -5.08
N SER A 110 0.66 -15.63 -4.06
CA SER A 110 1.28 -15.02 -2.89
C SER A 110 2.55 -14.24 -3.23
N PHE A 111 2.79 -13.16 -2.49
CA PHE A 111 4.01 -12.37 -2.59
C PHE A 111 5.24 -13.13 -2.05
N ALA A 112 6.41 -12.80 -2.59
CA ALA A 112 7.68 -13.23 -2.03
C ALA A 112 7.91 -12.59 -0.63
N ASP A 113 8.51 -13.35 0.27
CA ASP A 113 8.87 -12.87 1.61
C ASP A 113 10.26 -12.24 1.59
N GLU A 114 10.31 -11.02 1.08
CA GLU A 114 11.55 -10.25 0.94
C GLU A 114 11.51 -8.99 1.79
N GLU A 115 12.67 -8.47 2.15
CA GLU A 115 12.81 -7.23 2.92
C GLU A 115 12.40 -6.02 2.08
N TYR A 116 12.78 -6.03 0.80
CA TYR A 116 12.41 -5.05 -0.20
C TYR A 116 11.50 -5.70 -1.24
N VAL A 117 10.31 -5.14 -1.43
CA VAL A 117 9.38 -5.53 -2.49
C VAL A 117 9.03 -4.28 -3.27
N PHE A 118 9.22 -4.32 -4.57
CA PHE A 118 8.85 -3.26 -5.50
C PHE A 118 8.32 -3.88 -6.77
N THR A 119 7.48 -3.14 -7.49
CA THR A 119 6.95 -3.56 -8.77
C THR A 119 7.41 -2.63 -9.88
N TRP A 120 7.51 -3.15 -11.10
CA TRP A 120 7.81 -2.33 -12.27
C TRP A 120 6.52 -1.77 -12.85
N GLU A 121 6.46 -0.46 -13.01
CA GLU A 121 5.44 0.19 -13.84
C GLU A 121 5.82 0.08 -15.33
N SER A 122 7.12 0.20 -15.60
CA SER A 122 7.73 0.05 -16.93
C SER A 122 9.19 -0.39 -16.79
N GLY A 123 9.92 -0.53 -17.90
CA GLY A 123 11.34 -0.92 -17.88
C GLY A 123 12.29 0.05 -17.15
N HIS A 124 11.82 1.25 -16.78
CA HIS A 124 12.62 2.28 -16.11
C HIS A 124 11.93 2.92 -14.90
N LEU A 125 10.70 2.52 -14.58
CA LEU A 125 9.90 3.11 -13.51
C LEU A 125 9.44 2.04 -12.53
N ILE A 126 9.66 2.32 -11.25
CA ILE A 126 9.16 1.52 -10.14
C ILE A 126 7.77 2.04 -9.79
N ALA A 127 6.78 1.16 -9.80
CA ALA A 127 5.44 1.44 -9.29
C ALA A 127 5.43 1.44 -7.76
N ASN A 128 4.52 2.21 -7.18
CA ASN A 128 4.32 2.31 -5.74
C ASN A 128 2.99 1.67 -5.26
N GLY A 129 2.22 1.05 -6.16
CA GLY A 129 0.98 0.37 -5.80
C GLY A 129 1.16 -0.96 -5.06
N ILE A 130 2.35 -1.56 -5.14
CA ILE A 130 2.76 -2.71 -4.33
C ILE A 130 4.20 -2.45 -3.88
N LEU A 131 4.41 -2.23 -2.58
CA LEU A 131 5.75 -1.98 -2.04
C LEU A 131 5.94 -2.45 -0.61
N LYS A 132 7.16 -2.85 -0.28
CA LYS A 132 7.67 -3.10 1.07
C LYS A 132 9.08 -2.54 1.18
N ASN A 133 9.34 -1.77 2.22
CA ASN A 133 10.61 -1.12 2.46
C ASN A 133 10.91 -1.15 3.97
N PRO A 134 12.14 -1.48 4.41
CA PRO A 134 12.48 -1.44 5.83
C PRO A 134 12.25 -0.05 6.41
N HIS A 135 11.68 -0.03 7.62
CA HIS A 135 11.30 1.20 8.34
C HIS A 135 12.48 2.16 8.60
N ASP A 136 13.71 1.63 8.62
CA ASP A 136 14.97 2.32 8.88
C ASP A 136 15.86 2.46 7.64
N SER A 137 15.33 2.18 6.44
CA SER A 137 16.13 2.29 5.21
C SER A 137 16.44 3.74 4.85
N GLU A 138 17.61 3.94 4.23
CA GLU A 138 18.00 5.26 3.71
C GLU A 138 17.09 5.72 2.56
N LEU A 139 16.60 4.78 1.75
CA LEU A 139 15.63 5.04 0.69
C LEU A 139 14.35 5.64 1.27
N LEU A 140 13.78 5.02 2.30
CA LEU A 140 12.55 5.49 2.94
C LEU A 140 12.73 6.88 3.54
N ARG A 141 13.84 7.12 4.24
CA ARG A 141 14.16 8.43 4.82
C ARG A 141 14.18 9.54 3.77
N ARG A 142 14.77 9.29 2.60
CA ARG A 142 14.83 10.27 1.51
C ARG A 142 13.46 10.54 0.92
N ILE A 143 12.69 9.50 0.63
CA ILE A 143 11.33 9.64 0.08
C ILE A 143 10.44 10.42 1.06
N LEU A 144 10.46 10.10 2.34
CA LEU A 144 9.68 10.82 3.37
C LEU A 144 10.09 12.29 3.45
N LYS A 145 11.39 12.58 3.47
CA LYS A 145 11.90 13.96 3.53
C LYS A 145 11.36 14.82 2.38
N ASP A 146 11.30 14.27 1.18
CA ASP A 146 10.87 15.01 -0.01
C ASP A 146 9.33 15.03 -0.13
N SER A 147 8.65 13.92 0.18
CA SER A 147 7.18 13.82 0.10
C SER A 147 6.43 14.54 1.21
N GLU A 148 7.02 14.73 2.39
CA GLU A 148 6.40 15.48 3.49
C GLU A 148 6.74 16.99 3.46
N ASN A 149 7.54 17.44 2.47
CA ASN A 149 7.90 18.84 2.30
C ASN A 149 6.98 19.55 1.27
N PRO A 150 6.02 20.38 1.70
CA PRO A 150 5.08 21.06 0.80
C PRO A 150 5.74 22.13 -0.09
N HIS A 151 7.01 22.46 0.15
CA HIS A 151 7.81 23.41 -0.62
C HIS A 151 8.90 22.74 -1.45
N PHE A 152 8.88 21.40 -1.53
CA PHE A 152 9.87 20.68 -2.33
C PHE A 152 9.70 21.01 -3.81
N ILE A 153 10.78 21.49 -4.43
CA ILE A 153 10.90 21.68 -5.88
C ILE A 153 11.96 20.68 -6.34
N PRO A 154 11.61 19.69 -7.18
CA PRO A 154 12.60 18.74 -7.68
C PRO A 154 13.69 19.48 -8.46
N PRO A 155 14.97 19.07 -8.33
CA PRO A 155 16.09 19.78 -8.96
C PRO A 155 16.04 19.82 -10.50
N LEU A 156 15.18 19.02 -11.14
CA LEU A 156 14.99 18.96 -12.58
C LEU A 156 13.76 19.73 -13.08
N VAL A 157 13.03 20.42 -12.20
CA VAL A 157 11.90 21.31 -12.55
C VAL A 157 12.31 22.75 -12.28
N ALA A 158 13.42 23.17 -12.86
CA ALA A 158 13.65 24.59 -13.15
C ALA A 158 12.99 24.86 -14.51
N ILE A 159 11.83 25.51 -14.49
CA ILE A 159 11.19 26.09 -15.68
C ILE A 159 11.81 27.47 -15.90
#